data_AF-A0AAW6VF50-F1
#
_entry.id   AF-A0AAW6VF50-F1
#
_cell.length_a   1.000
_cell.length_b   1.000
_cell.length_c   1.000
_cell.angle_alpha   90.00
_cell.angle_beta   90.00
_cell.angle_gamma   90.00
#
_symmetry.space_group_name_H-M   'P 1'
#
loop_
_entity.id
_entity.type
_entity.pdbx_description
1 polymer ?
#
loop_
_entity_poly.entity_id
_entity_poly.type
_entity_poly.pdbx_seq_one_letter_code
_entity_poly.pdbx_strand_id
1 'polypeptide(L)'
;MREEVAELLENRGELLTITYFKLQKLFEKKYGSNALVLMEIGTFFEVYEVNNDEEKIGKAKEIAELLNIQLTRKNKSILETLLYTN
;
A
#
# COMPACT_ATOMS: atom_id res chain seq x y z
N MET A 1 9.52 8.74 -15.21
CA MET A 1 9.63 8.13 -13.86
C MET A 1 9.75 9.14 -12.73
N ARG A 2 10.82 9.96 -12.58
CA ARG A 2 10.83 10.98 -11.51
C ARG A 2 9.69 12.00 -11.70
N GLU A 3 9.44 12.40 -12.93
CA GLU A 3 8.34 13.29 -13.31
C GLU A 3 6.97 12.67 -13.06
N GLU A 4 6.71 11.43 -13.53
CA GLU A 4 5.46 10.70 -13.26
C GLU A 4 5.18 10.51 -11.75
N VAL A 5 6.22 10.23 -10.95
CA VAL A 5 6.08 10.10 -9.49
C VAL A 5 5.77 11.46 -8.87
N ALA A 6 6.43 12.52 -9.31
CA ALA A 6 6.15 13.88 -8.83
C ALA A 6 4.71 14.30 -9.15
N GLU A 7 4.24 14.04 -10.38
CA GLU A 7 2.87 14.34 -10.82
C GLU A 7 1.82 13.60 -9.98
N LEU A 8 2.06 12.31 -9.67
CA LEU A 8 1.19 11.52 -8.79
C LEU A 8 1.16 12.07 -7.35
N LEU A 9 2.29 12.57 -6.84
CA LEU A 9 2.40 13.12 -5.48
C LEU A 9 1.87 14.56 -5.37
N GLU A 10 1.91 15.35 -6.44
CA GLU A 10 1.40 16.72 -6.48
C GLU A 10 -0.13 16.79 -6.54
N ASN A 11 -0.79 15.69 -6.88
CA ASN A 11 -2.25 15.60 -6.90
C ASN A 11 -2.85 15.59 -5.48
N ARG A 12 -3.12 16.78 -4.95
CA ARG A 12 -3.74 17.00 -3.64
C ARG A 12 -5.24 16.69 -3.59
N GLY A 13 -5.88 16.42 -4.74
CA GLY A 13 -7.30 16.10 -4.83
C GLY A 13 -7.62 14.63 -4.55
N GLU A 14 -6.61 13.76 -4.58
CA GLU A 14 -6.79 12.32 -4.35
C GLU A 14 -6.46 11.91 -2.91
N LEU A 15 -7.09 10.82 -2.47
CA LEU A 15 -6.72 10.20 -1.20
C LEU A 15 -5.31 9.62 -1.32
N LEU A 16 -4.50 9.80 -0.27
CA LEU A 16 -3.12 9.32 -0.24
C LEU A 16 -2.99 7.81 -0.53
N THR A 17 -3.98 7.00 -0.10
CA THR A 17 -4.02 5.57 -0.40
C THR A 17 -4.18 5.29 -1.90
N ILE A 18 -4.94 6.11 -2.63
CA ILE A 18 -5.11 5.98 -4.08
C ILE A 18 -3.77 6.28 -4.77
N THR A 19 -3.11 7.37 -4.39
CA THR A 19 -1.77 7.72 -4.89
C THR A 19 -0.77 6.60 -4.63
N TYR A 20 -0.79 6.03 -3.42
CA TYR A 20 0.03 4.88 -3.08
C TYR A 20 -0.20 3.68 -4.01
N PHE A 21 -1.46 3.29 -4.27
CA PHE A 21 -1.73 2.14 -5.15
C PHE A 21 -1.30 2.38 -6.59
N LYS A 22 -1.43 3.62 -7.08
CA LYS A 22 -0.91 4.00 -8.40
C LYS A 22 0.62 3.86 -8.45
N LEU A 23 1.33 4.31 -7.42
CA LEU A 23 2.78 4.15 -7.29
C LEU A 23 3.17 2.67 -7.19
N GLN A 24 2.49 1.89 -6.36
CA GLN A 24 2.74 0.45 -6.22
C GLN A 24 2.61 -0.26 -7.58
N LYS A 25 1.52 -0.04 -8.33
CA LYS A 25 1.33 -0.61 -9.67
C LYS A 25 2.42 -0.16 -10.65
N LEU A 26 2.80 1.12 -10.61
CA LEU A 26 3.85 1.68 -11.47
C LEU A 26 5.19 0.98 -11.23
N PHE A 27 5.55 0.76 -9.97
CA PHE A 27 6.80 0.12 -9.59
C PHE A 27 6.78 -1.40 -9.78
N GLU A 28 5.66 -2.06 -9.52
CA GLU A 28 5.48 -3.50 -9.83
C GLU A 28 5.62 -3.77 -11.33
N LYS A 29 5.03 -2.92 -12.18
CA LYS A 29 5.17 -3.05 -13.64
C LYS A 29 6.63 -2.90 -14.09
N LYS A 30 7.42 -2.08 -13.37
CA LYS A 30 8.81 -1.78 -13.75
C LYS A 30 9.82 -2.79 -13.21
N TYR A 31 9.71 -3.14 -11.94
CA TYR A 31 10.70 -3.95 -11.22
C TYR A 31 10.22 -5.38 -10.93
N GLY A 32 8.99 -5.70 -11.34
CA GLY A 32 8.36 -7.00 -11.13
C GLY A 32 7.46 -7.03 -9.89
N SER A 33 6.76 -8.14 -9.74
CA SER A 33 5.74 -8.36 -8.69
C SER A 33 6.28 -8.32 -7.25
N ASN A 34 7.60 -8.30 -7.06
CA ASN A 34 8.23 -8.23 -5.75
C ASN A 34 8.62 -6.80 -5.34
N ALA A 35 8.31 -5.80 -6.16
CA ALA A 35 8.53 -4.40 -5.81
C ALA A 35 7.67 -4.00 -4.60
N LEU A 36 8.24 -3.25 -3.67
CA LEU A 36 7.56 -2.70 -2.51
C LEU A 36 7.76 -1.20 -2.47
N VAL A 37 6.66 -0.46 -2.31
CA VAL A 37 6.69 0.97 -2.00
C VAL A 37 6.52 1.15 -0.50
N LEU A 38 7.47 1.85 0.12
CA LEU A 38 7.34 2.38 1.48
C LEU A 38 7.01 3.87 1.34
N MET A 39 5.87 4.31 1.87
CA MET A 39 5.45 5.71 1.80
C MET A 39 5.68 6.40 3.13
N GLU A 40 6.51 7.43 3.15
CA GLU A 40 6.75 8.24 4.34
C GLU A 40 5.55 9.14 4.62
N ILE A 41 4.97 9.01 5.82
CA ILE A 41 3.86 9.83 6.29
C ILE A 41 4.19 10.31 7.70
N GLY A 42 4.58 11.59 7.81
CA GLY A 42 5.04 12.16 9.07
C GLY A 42 6.35 11.49 9.52
N THR A 43 6.31 10.75 10.63
CA THR A 43 7.47 10.06 11.20
C THR A 43 7.50 8.56 10.95
N PHE A 44 6.54 8.03 10.17
CA PHE A 44 6.37 6.60 9.94
C PHE A 44 6.45 6.27 8.46
N PHE A 45 6.89 5.05 8.16
CA PHE A 45 6.73 4.45 6.84
C PHE A 45 5.48 3.58 6.85
N GLU A 46 4.54 3.90 5.97
CA GLU A 46 3.30 3.16 5.81
C GLU A 46 3.33 2.33 4.52
N VAL A 47 2.74 1.14 4.62
CA VAL A 47 2.51 0.20 3.52
C VAL A 47 1.04 -0.16 3.55
N TYR A 48 0.39 -0.09 2.40
CA TYR A 48 -1.03 -0.42 2.28
C TYR A 48 -1.25 -1.65 1.40
N GLU A 49 -2.36 -2.32 1.67
CA GLU A 49 -2.86 -3.45 0.89
C GLU A 49 -4.37 -3.32 0.77
N VAL A 50 -4.88 -3.58 -0.43
CA VAL A 50 -6.30 -3.83 -0.70
C VAL A 50 -6.40 -5.30 -1.07
N ASN A 51 -7.29 -6.00 -0.38
CA ASN A 51 -7.61 -7.41 -0.63
C ASN A 51 -9.13 -7.54 -0.57
N ASN A 52 -9.79 -7.22 -1.67
CA ASN A 52 -11.22 -7.44 -1.88
C ASN A 52 -11.44 -8.36 -3.09
N ASP A 53 -12.68 -8.79 -3.32
CA ASP A 53 -13.00 -9.76 -4.39
C ASP A 53 -12.72 -9.22 -5.80
N GLU A 54 -12.61 -7.90 -5.97
CA GLU A 54 -12.40 -7.23 -7.25
C GLU A 54 -10.92 -6.89 -7.51
N GLU A 55 -10.15 -6.62 -6.46
CA GLU A 55 -8.82 -6.02 -6.52
C GLU A 55 -7.93 -6.49 -5.35
N LYS A 56 -6.76 -7.05 -5.72
CA LYS A 56 -5.73 -7.48 -4.77
C LYS A 56 -4.41 -6.80 -5.10
N ILE A 57 -4.05 -5.78 -4.32
CA ILE A 57 -2.86 -4.96 -4.56
C ILE A 57 -2.18 -4.61 -3.25
N GLY A 58 -0.84 -4.63 -3.28
CA GLY A 58 0.02 -4.28 -2.15
C GLY A 58 0.50 -5.52 -1.43
N LYS A 59 1.34 -5.28 -0.43
CA LYS A 59 2.11 -6.32 0.28
C LYS A 59 2.13 -6.10 1.80
N ALA A 60 1.19 -5.33 2.34
CA ALA A 60 1.21 -4.95 3.75
C ALA A 60 1.18 -6.18 4.68
N LYS A 61 0.40 -7.21 4.33
CA LYS A 61 0.33 -8.47 5.08
C LYS A 61 1.66 -9.24 5.02
N GLU A 62 2.21 -9.40 3.81
CA GLU A 62 3.49 -10.09 3.59
C GLU A 62 4.62 -9.42 4.39
N ILE A 63 4.67 -8.09 4.38
CA ILE A 63 5.68 -7.30 5.10
C ILE A 63 5.44 -7.32 6.61
N ALA A 64 4.18 -7.30 7.06
CA ALA A 64 3.87 -7.40 8.48
C ALA A 64 4.32 -8.73 9.07
N GLU A 65 4.06 -9.84 8.37
CA GLU A 65 4.51 -11.17 8.76
C GLU A 65 6.04 -11.28 8.72
N LEU A 66 6.68 -10.78 7.66
CA LEU A 66 8.14 -10.84 7.50
C LEU A 66 8.90 -10.05 8.57
N LEU A 67 8.41 -8.84 8.90
CA LEU A 67 9.05 -7.95 9.86
C LEU A 67 8.56 -8.19 11.30
N ASN A 68 7.59 -9.07 11.49
CA ASN A 68 6.93 -9.33 12.77
C ASN A 68 6.39 -8.02 13.40
N ILE A 69 5.69 -7.22 12.61
CA ILE A 69 5.09 -5.94 13.03
C ILE A 69 3.56 -6.01 12.98
N GLN A 70 2.92 -5.21 13.83
CA GLN A 70 1.45 -5.21 13.92
C GLN A 70 0.81 -4.63 12.65
N LEU A 71 0.02 -5.44 11.94
CA LEU A 71 -0.84 -5.00 10.84
C LEU A 71 -2.12 -4.36 11.39
N THR A 72 -2.40 -3.11 11.03
CA THR A 72 -3.61 -2.40 11.46
C THR A 72 -4.49 -2.04 10.26
N ARG A 73 -5.81 -1.94 10.48
CA ARG A 73 -6.77 -1.54 9.43
C ARG A 73 -7.05 -0.05 9.49
N LYS A 74 -6.92 0.63 8.35
CA LYS A 74 -7.26 2.06 8.22
C LYS A 74 -8.77 2.33 8.25
N ASN A 75 -9.61 1.37 7.84
CA ASN A 75 -11.07 1.53 7.81
C ASN A 75 -11.78 0.35 8.54
N LYS A 76 -12.43 0.62 9.67
CA LYS A 76 -13.13 -0.42 10.48
C LYS A 76 -14.49 -0.85 9.89
N SER A 77 -14.98 -0.13 8.88
CA SER A 77 -16.32 -0.32 8.31
C SER A 77 -16.40 -1.35 7.19
N ILE A 78 -15.26 -1.83 6.66
CA ILE A 78 -15.22 -2.79 5.56
C ILE A 78 -14.87 -4.17 6.15
N LEU A 79 -15.93 -4.97 6.26
CA LEU A 79 -16.00 -6.21 7.01
C LEU A 79 -15.54 -7.40 6.15
N GLU A 80 -14.27 -7.49 5.74
CA GLU A 80 -13.83 -8.77 5.18
C GLU A 80 -12.38 -9.11 5.52
N THR A 81 -12.26 -10.16 6.33
CA THR A 81 -11.10 -11.03 6.60
C THR A 81 -9.89 -10.44 7.33
N LEU A 82 -9.99 -10.34 8.66
CA LEU A 82 -8.84 -10.40 9.58
C LEU A 82 -8.65 -11.86 9.96
N LEU A 83 -7.54 -12.47 9.54
CA LEU A 83 -7.01 -13.62 10.23
C LEU A 83 -5.82 -13.12 11.04
N TYR A 84 -6.00 -13.02 12.35
CA TYR A 84 -4.90 -12.97 13.29
C TYR A 84 -4.31 -14.38 13.37
N THR A 85 -3.00 -14.51 13.25
CA THR A 85 -2.29 -15.69 13.75
C THR A 85 -1.11 -15.21 14.58
N ASN A 86 -1.25 -15.50 15.88
CA ASN A 86 -0.38 -15.37 17.07
C ASN A 86 0.84 -14.47 17.00
#